data_AF-A0A6N2YRP9-F1
#
_entry.id   AF-A0A6N2YRP9-F1
#
_cell.length_a   1.000
_cell.length_b   1.000
_cell.length_c   1.000
_cell.angle_alpha   90.00
_cell.angle_beta   90.00
_cell.angle_gamma   90.00
#
_symmetry.space_group_name_H-M   'P 1'
#
loop_
_entity.id
_entity.type
_entity.pdbx_description
1 polymer ?
#
loop_
_entity_poly.entity_id
_entity_poly.type
_entity_poly.pdbx_seq_one_letter_code
_entity_poly.pdbx_strand_id
1 'polypeptide(L)'
;MIGILKLVPESQWPVRCHDPKRSNVWANSYFLVQEFQEDEGVIRLTVNTTSIGTSGRWKDGISWDALQEIKSAVGYGNRDAVEIYPRDSDVVNVANMRHLWITPEPISFAWRK
;
A
#
# COMPACT_ATOMS: atom_id res chain seq x y z
N MET A 1 -7.37 4.60 -14.28
CA MET A 1 -8.10 5.36 -13.27
C MET A 1 -8.45 4.43 -12.12
N ILE A 2 -7.90 4.70 -10.94
CA ILE A 2 -8.02 3.83 -9.76
C ILE A 2 -9.40 3.85 -9.04
N GLY A 3 -10.31 4.72 -9.47
CA GLY A 3 -11.58 4.98 -8.78
C GLY A 3 -11.40 5.81 -7.50
N ILE A 4 -12.50 6.19 -6.83
CA ILE A 4 -12.45 6.96 -5.59
C ILE A 4 -12.21 6.01 -4.42
N LEU A 5 -11.10 6.20 -3.70
CA LEU A 5 -10.81 5.50 -2.44
C LEU A 5 -11.57 6.17 -1.29
N LYS A 6 -12.32 5.39 -0.52
CA LYS A 6 -13.07 5.88 0.65
C LYS A 6 -12.42 5.39 1.92
N LEU A 7 -12.30 6.27 2.91
CA LEU A 7 -11.83 5.90 4.24
C LEU A 7 -12.81 4.90 4.87
N VAL A 8 -12.26 3.81 5.40
CA VAL A 8 -13.01 2.79 6.14
C VAL A 8 -12.89 3.12 7.63
N PRO A 9 -14.01 3.41 8.33
CA PRO A 9 -13.99 3.69 9.76
C PRO A 9 -13.36 2.55 10.56
N GLU A 10 -12.59 2.89 11.59
CA GLU A 10 -11.88 1.92 12.44
C GLU A 10 -12.82 0.88 13.06
N SER A 11 -14.07 1.28 13.39
CA SER A 11 -15.10 0.38 13.89
C SER A 11 -15.50 -0.76 12.95
N GLN A 12 -15.15 -0.64 11.66
CA GLN A 12 -15.40 -1.68 10.64
C GLN A 12 -14.17 -2.57 10.40
N TRP A 13 -13.05 -2.30 11.08
CA TRP A 13 -11.83 -3.09 10.89
C TRP A 13 -11.94 -4.45 11.59
N PRO A 14 -11.35 -5.52 11.03
CA PRO A 14 -11.40 -6.84 11.66
C PRO A 14 -10.64 -6.83 13.00
N VAL A 15 -11.36 -7.06 14.11
CA VAL A 15 -10.79 -7.07 15.47
C VAL A 15 -9.63 -8.06 15.62
N ARG A 16 -9.70 -9.21 14.94
CA ARG A 16 -8.65 -10.24 14.99
C ARG A 16 -7.36 -9.85 14.27
N CYS A 17 -7.40 -8.84 13.40
CA CYS A 17 -6.26 -8.38 12.62
C CYS A 17 -5.79 -7.00 13.11
N HIS A 18 -5.87 -6.75 14.41
CA HIS A 18 -5.40 -5.51 15.01
C HIS A 18 -3.88 -5.42 14.92
N ASP A 19 -3.40 -4.32 14.34
CA ASP A 19 -2.00 -3.94 14.31
C ASP A 19 -1.92 -2.51 14.86
N PRO A 20 -1.19 -2.26 15.97
CA PRO A 20 -1.13 -0.94 16.59
C PRO A 20 -0.46 0.12 15.69
N LYS A 21 0.31 -0.30 14.67
CA LYS A 21 0.91 0.62 13.70
C LYS A 21 -0.09 1.03 12.62
N ARG A 22 -1.21 0.33 12.44
CA ARG A 22 -2.20 0.65 11.39
C ARG A 22 -2.97 1.92 11.75
N SER A 23 -2.79 2.97 10.96
CA SER A 23 -3.40 4.28 11.19
C SER A 23 -4.60 4.55 10.29
N ASN A 24 -4.61 4.06 9.05
CA ASN A 24 -5.69 4.31 8.11
C ASN A 24 -5.97 3.12 7.20
N VAL A 25 -7.22 3.00 6.74
CA VAL A 25 -7.64 2.03 5.74
C VAL A 25 -8.56 2.72 4.73
N TRP A 26 -8.28 2.54 3.45
CA TRP A 26 -9.16 2.96 2.37
C TRP A 26 -9.55 1.78 1.50
N ALA A 27 -10.77 1.79 1.00
CA ALA A 27 -11.23 0.76 0.09
C ALA A 27 -12.12 1.34 -1.01
N ASN A 28 -12.16 0.64 -2.14
CA ASN A 28 -13.18 0.76 -3.16
C ASN A 28 -13.45 -0.63 -3.78
N SER A 29 -14.18 -0.68 -4.91
CA SER A 29 -14.48 -1.94 -5.59
C SER A 29 -13.28 -2.62 -6.25
N TYR A 30 -12.14 -1.94 -6.35
CA TYR A 30 -10.92 -2.41 -7.02
C TYR A 30 -9.73 -2.61 -6.09
N PHE A 31 -9.59 -1.79 -5.04
CA PHE A 31 -8.41 -1.73 -4.19
C PHE A 31 -8.77 -1.65 -2.71
N LEU A 32 -7.93 -2.31 -1.90
CA LEU A 32 -7.81 -2.13 -0.47
C LEU A 32 -6.41 -1.56 -0.19
N VAL A 33 -6.37 -0.42 0.49
CA VAL A 33 -5.14 0.28 0.87
C VAL A 33 -5.11 0.39 2.38
N GLN A 34 -4.04 -0.07 3.02
CA GLN A 34 -3.85 0.10 4.46
C GLN A 34 -2.53 0.82 4.72
N GLU A 35 -2.56 1.77 5.64
CA GLU A 35 -1.42 2.55 6.08
C GLU A 35 -0.93 2.09 7.45
N PHE A 36 0.38 1.98 7.58
CA PHE A 36 1.06 1.66 8.82
C PHE A 36 2.12 2.73 9.11
N GLN A 37 2.14 3.24 10.33
CA GLN A 37 3.19 4.10 10.86
C GLN A 37 4.35 3.21 11.32
N GLU A 38 5.41 3.17 10.51
CA GLU A 38 6.62 2.42 10.82
C GLU A 38 7.61 3.31 11.57
N ASP A 39 8.73 2.71 11.97
CA ASP A 39 9.77 3.41 12.71
C ASP A 39 10.42 4.52 11.85
N GLU A 40 11.03 5.50 12.52
CA GLU A 40 11.73 6.63 11.87
C GLU A 40 10.86 7.49 10.92
N GLY A 41 9.54 7.53 11.15
CA GLY A 41 8.61 8.34 10.35
C GLY A 41 8.37 7.80 8.93
N VAL A 42 8.79 6.56 8.69
CA VAL A 42 8.45 5.82 7.47
C VAL A 42 6.98 5.42 7.52
N ILE A 43 6.30 5.54 6.40
CA ILE A 43 4.92 5.09 6.27
C ILE A 43 4.89 3.93 5.28
N ARG A 44 4.31 2.80 5.68
CA ARG A 44 4.09 1.68 4.79
C ARG A 44 2.65 1.66 4.31
N LEU A 45 2.45 1.74 2.99
CA LEU A 45 1.18 1.40 2.37
C LEU A 45 1.23 -0.05 1.90
N THR A 46 0.21 -0.82 2.25
CA THR A 46 -0.11 -2.10 1.62
C THR A 46 -1.24 -1.90 0.63
N VAL A 47 -1.11 -2.43 -0.59
CA VAL A 47 -2.11 -2.30 -1.65
C VAL A 47 -2.42 -3.68 -2.21
N ASN A 48 -3.70 -4.04 -2.12
CA ASN A 48 -4.24 -5.28 -2.67
C ASN A 48 -5.38 -4.95 -3.63
N THR A 49 -5.58 -5.77 -4.65
CA THR A 49 -6.84 -5.72 -5.39
C THR A 49 -7.96 -6.30 -4.52
N THR A 50 -9.19 -5.81 -4.67
CA THR A 50 -10.39 -6.35 -3.99
C THR A 50 -11.13 -7.38 -4.85
N SER A 51 -10.62 -7.67 -6.05
CA SER A 51 -11.17 -8.70 -6.92
C SER A 51 -10.48 -10.03 -6.64
N ILE A 52 -11.25 -11.03 -6.25
CA ILE A 52 -10.80 -12.42 -6.16
C ILE A 52 -10.81 -12.97 -7.60
N GLY A 53 -9.67 -13.42 -8.10
CA GLY A 53 -9.57 -14.17 -9.35
C GLY A 53 -10.27 -15.52 -9.23
N THR A 54 -10.51 -16.20 -10.36
CA THR A 54 -11.20 -17.50 -10.41
C THR A 54 -10.54 -18.61 -9.57
N SER A 55 -9.30 -18.43 -9.13
CA SER A 55 -8.55 -19.36 -8.28
C SER A 55 -8.70 -19.12 -6.76
N GLY A 56 -9.52 -18.15 -6.33
CA GLY A 56 -9.64 -17.79 -4.91
C GLY A 56 -8.52 -16.89 -4.38
N ARG A 57 -7.58 -16.46 -5.24
CA ARG A 57 -6.52 -15.49 -4.92
C ARG A 57 -6.88 -14.09 -5.42
N TRP A 58 -6.37 -13.04 -4.77
CA TRP A 58 -6.50 -11.67 -5.30
C TRP A 58 -5.89 -11.57 -6.70
N LYS A 59 -6.59 -10.89 -7.62
CA LYS A 59 -6.13 -10.71 -9.00
C LYS A 59 -4.83 -9.89 -9.00
N ASP A 60 -3.77 -10.45 -9.59
CA ASP A 60 -2.49 -9.76 -9.77
C ASP A 60 -2.58 -8.72 -10.92
N GLY A 61 -1.62 -7.80 -10.99
CA GLY A 61 -1.53 -6.80 -12.06
C GLY A 61 -1.79 -5.35 -11.64
N ILE A 62 -1.44 -4.97 -10.41
CA ILE A 62 -1.45 -3.55 -10.01
C ILE A 62 -0.29 -2.86 -10.75
N SER A 63 -0.61 -1.96 -11.68
CA SER A 63 0.40 -1.24 -12.45
C SER A 63 1.14 -0.20 -11.61
N TRP A 64 2.34 0.17 -12.05
CA TRP A 64 3.09 1.27 -11.43
C TRP A 64 2.28 2.58 -11.43
N ASP A 65 1.60 2.91 -12.53
CA ASP A 65 0.75 4.10 -12.62
C ASP A 65 -0.37 4.08 -11.58
N ALA A 66 -0.99 2.91 -11.35
CA ALA A 66 -2.02 2.76 -10.33
C ALA A 66 -1.45 2.97 -8.91
N LEU A 67 -0.26 2.43 -8.62
CA LEU A 67 0.42 2.66 -7.34
C LEU A 67 0.73 4.15 -7.11
N GLN A 68 1.19 4.84 -8.15
CA GLN A 68 1.50 6.28 -8.08
C GLN A 68 0.22 7.13 -7.92
N GLU A 69 -0.86 6.79 -8.63
CA GLU A 69 -2.19 7.40 -8.45
C GLU A 69 -2.72 7.16 -7.03
N ILE A 70 -2.61 5.93 -6.49
CA ILE A 70 -3.08 5.57 -5.14
C ILE A 70 -2.32 6.36 -4.08
N LYS A 71 -0.98 6.38 -4.14
CA LYS A 71 -0.13 7.16 -3.21
C LYS A 71 -0.57 8.62 -3.17
N SER A 72 -0.87 9.19 -4.34
CA SER A 72 -1.33 10.57 -4.46
C SER A 72 -2.72 10.75 -3.85
N ALA A 73 -3.66 9.84 -4.14
CA ALA A 73 -5.04 9.89 -3.66
C ALA A 73 -5.18 9.75 -2.13
N VAL A 74 -4.27 9.03 -1.47
CA VAL A 74 -4.25 8.90 -0.01
C VAL A 74 -3.42 9.99 0.69
N GLY A 75 -2.97 11.02 -0.05
CA GLY A 75 -2.37 12.22 0.54
C GLY A 75 -0.83 12.30 0.47
N TYR A 76 -0.15 11.35 -0.17
CA TYR A 76 1.32 11.28 -0.21
C TYR A 76 1.92 11.59 -1.59
N GLY A 77 1.19 12.34 -2.42
CA GLY A 77 1.63 12.67 -3.79
C GLY A 77 2.94 13.46 -3.84
N ASN A 78 3.27 14.20 -2.78
CA ASN A 78 4.48 15.01 -2.65
C ASN A 78 5.66 14.30 -1.96
N ARG A 79 5.51 13.04 -1.55
CA ARG A 79 6.57 12.25 -0.89
C ARG A 79 7.10 11.18 -1.83
N ASP A 80 8.37 10.84 -1.69
CA ASP A 80 8.91 9.69 -2.39
C ASP A 80 8.41 8.39 -1.76
N ALA A 81 8.40 7.33 -2.56
CA ALA A 81 8.11 5.99 -2.08
C ALA A 81 8.98 4.97 -2.82
N VAL A 82 9.33 3.89 -2.14
CA VAL A 82 10.10 2.78 -2.71
C VAL A 82 9.38 1.45 -2.52
N GLU A 83 9.56 0.56 -3.47
CA GLU A 83 9.29 -0.87 -3.30
C GLU A 83 10.60 -1.57 -2.98
N ILE A 84 10.59 -2.38 -1.92
CA ILE A 84 11.78 -3.11 -1.47
C ILE A 84 11.74 -4.52 -2.08
N TYR A 85 12.82 -4.87 -2.77
CA TYR A 85 13.09 -6.23 -3.21
C TYR A 85 14.02 -6.86 -2.17
N PRO A 86 13.51 -7.77 -1.30
CA PRO A 86 14.29 -8.31 -0.20
C PRO A 86 15.41 -9.20 -0.72
N ARG A 87 16.41 -9.47 0.13
CA ARG A 87 17.41 -10.52 -0.13
C ARG A 87 16.69 -11.86 -0.29
N ASP A 88 17.26 -12.77 -1.08
CA ASP A 88 16.65 -14.07 -1.35
C ASP A 88 16.28 -14.86 -0.09
N SER A 89 17.10 -14.76 0.97
CA SER A 89 16.83 -15.42 2.27
C SER A 89 15.59 -14.90 2.98
N ASP A 90 15.18 -13.67 2.66
CA ASP A 90 14.13 -12.92 3.34
C ASP A 90 12.85 -12.86 2.47
N VAL A 91 12.83 -13.54 1.32
CA VAL A 91 11.67 -13.58 0.41
C VAL A 91 10.53 -14.38 1.04
N VAL A 92 9.41 -13.71 1.29
CA VAL A 92 8.15 -14.32 1.73
C VAL A 92 7.07 -14.01 0.70
N ASN A 93 6.62 -15.02 -0.05
CA ASN A 93 5.59 -14.87 -1.08
C ASN A 93 4.29 -15.57 -0.68
N VAL A 94 3.48 -14.88 0.14
CA VAL A 94 2.24 -15.44 0.70
C VAL A 94 0.96 -14.78 0.17
N ALA A 95 1.07 -13.61 -0.48
CA ALA A 95 -0.08 -12.89 -1.03
C ALA A 95 0.34 -11.95 -2.18
N ASN A 96 -0.58 -11.74 -3.13
CA ASN A 96 -0.44 -10.76 -4.21
C ASN A 96 -0.70 -9.34 -3.66
N MET A 97 0.29 -8.78 -2.97
CA MET A 97 0.23 -7.48 -2.29
C MET A 97 1.44 -6.64 -2.68
N ARG A 98 1.22 -5.35 -2.94
CA ARG A 98 2.29 -4.38 -3.20
C ARG A 98 2.54 -3.54 -1.95
N HIS A 99 3.80 -3.19 -1.70
CA HIS A 99 4.23 -2.43 -0.53
C HIS A 99 4.95 -1.16 -0.98
N LEU A 100 4.38 0.00 -0.67
CA LEU A 100 5.07 1.28 -0.85
C LEU A 100 5.59 1.76 0.50
N TRP A 101 6.90 1.98 0.59
CA TRP A 101 7.54 2.58 1.75
C TRP A 101 7.78 4.05 1.46
N ILE A 102 6.96 4.90 2.06
CA ILE A 102 6.99 6.34 1.90
C ILE A 102 8.03 6.91 2.86
N THR A 103 9.02 7.60 2.32
CA THR A 103 10.13 8.13 3.11
C THR A 103 9.76 9.47 3.74
N PRO A 104 10.26 9.79 4.96
CA PRO A 104 10.04 11.08 5.60
C PRO A 104 10.67 12.22 4.80
N GLU A 105 11.89 11.98 4.31
CA GLU A 105 12.65 12.94 3.52
C GLU A 105 12.77 12.50 2.06
N PRO A 106 13.03 13.43 1.12
CA PRO A 106 13.31 13.09 -0.26
C PRO A 106 14.52 12.15 -0.40
N ILE A 107 14.39 11.13 -1.24
CA ILE A 107 15.44 10.17 -1.52
C ILE A 107 16.55 10.85 -2.34
N SER A 108 17.79 10.76 -1.86
CA SER A 108 18.95 11.45 -2.42
C SER A 108 19.41 10.92 -3.78
N PHE A 109 19.21 9.62 -4.02
CA PHE A 109 19.56 8.97 -5.29
C PHE A 109 18.41 8.92 -6.29
N ALA A 110 17.26 9.52 -5.97
CA ALA A 110 16.14 9.60 -6.90
C ALA A 110 16.47 10.56 -8.05
N TRP A 111 16.09 10.18 -9.27
CA TRP A 111 16.21 11.05 -10.43
C TRP A 111 15.31 12.30 -10.25
N ARG A 112 15.89 13.49 -10.43
CA ARG A 112 15.18 14.78 -10.39
C ARG A 112 15.31 15.53 -11.72
N LYS A 113 14.42 16.50 -11.92
CA LYS A 113 14.49 17.43 -13.05
C LYS A 113 15.43 18.58 -12.73
#